data_AF-A0A1E1WMK3-F1
#
_entry.id   AF-A0A1E1WMK3-F1
#
_cell.length_a   1.000
_cell.length_b   1.000
_cell.length_c   1.000
_cell.angle_alpha   90.00
_cell.angle_beta   90.00
_cell.angle_gamma   90.00
#
_symmetry.space_group_name_H-M   'P 1'
#
loop_
_entity.id
_entity.type
_entity.pdbx_description
1 polymer ?
#
loop_
_entity_poly.entity_id
_entity_poly.type
_entity_poly.pdbx_seq_one_letter_code
_entity_poly.pdbx_strand_id
1 'polypeptide(L)'
;LSVAAPGGAVASVARFTLRNCQLMNGTSMAAPHVAGVVAALVSGLKAKSLPYSPYSLKRALENSATHLSHVEPWAQGCGLVNIDKAFEILSSHHDAPERDVWFSLQCGSGA
;
A
#
# COMPACT_ATOMS: atom_id res chain seq x y z
N LEU A 1 -4.35 7.59 -7.60
CA LEU A 1 -3.74 6.24 -7.51
C LEU A 1 -2.57 6.37 -6.53
N SER A 2 -2.63 5.73 -5.35
CA SER A 2 -1.57 5.91 -4.34
C SER A 2 -0.35 5.03 -4.62
N VAL A 3 -0.55 3.72 -4.80
CA VAL A 3 0.54 2.75 -5.01
C VAL A 3 0.08 1.71 -6.02
N ALA A 4 1.01 1.22 -6.85
CA ALA A 4 0.80 0.09 -7.74
C ALA A 4 1.21 -1.23 -7.05
N ALA A 5 0.45 -2.27 -7.30
CA ALA A 5 0.76 -3.63 -6.87
C ALA A 5 0.51 -4.58 -8.05
N PRO A 6 1.20 -5.73 -8.09
CA PRO A 6 1.00 -6.70 -9.17
C PRO A 6 -0.46 -7.17 -9.17
N GLY A 7 -1.19 -6.79 -10.22
CA GLY A 7 -2.58 -7.19 -10.47
C GLY A 7 -2.70 -8.44 -11.34
N GLY A 8 -1.59 -8.96 -11.87
CA GLY A 8 -1.51 -10.25 -12.56
C GLY A 8 -1.21 -11.35 -11.56
N ALA A 9 -2.17 -11.67 -10.70
CA ALA A 9 -2.05 -12.73 -9.72
C ALA A 9 -3.04 -13.86 -10.05
N VAL A 10 -2.63 -15.10 -9.84
CA VAL A 10 -3.52 -16.28 -9.92
C VAL A 10 -4.55 -16.12 -8.81
N ALA A 11 -5.74 -15.68 -9.17
CA ALA A 11 -6.83 -15.48 -8.22
C ALA A 11 -7.49 -16.84 -7.92
N SER A 12 -7.66 -17.15 -6.63
CA SER A 12 -8.52 -18.26 -6.21
C SER A 12 -9.96 -17.88 -6.54
N VAL A 13 -10.44 -18.34 -7.69
CA VAL A 13 -11.83 -18.13 -8.11
C VAL A 13 -12.73 -19.03 -7.26
N ALA A 14 -13.91 -18.55 -6.89
CA ALA A 14 -14.86 -19.34 -6.10
C ALA A 14 -15.15 -20.70 -6.77
N ARG A 15 -15.16 -21.77 -5.97
CA ARG A 15 -15.20 -23.18 -6.42
C ARG A 15 -16.37 -23.55 -7.35
N PHE A 16 -17.41 -22.72 -7.43
CA PHE A 16 -18.53 -22.87 -8.37
C PHE A 16 -18.14 -22.63 -9.84
N THR A 17 -17.03 -21.94 -10.12
CA THR A 17 -16.59 -21.65 -11.50
C THR A 17 -15.82 -22.79 -12.19
N LEU A 18 -15.55 -23.91 -11.48
CA LEU A 18 -14.82 -25.09 -11.99
C LEU A 18 -13.45 -24.78 -12.67
N ARG A 19 -12.92 -23.56 -12.50
CA ARG A 19 -11.59 -23.14 -12.95
C ARG A 19 -10.76 -22.76 -11.73
N ASN A 20 -9.90 -23.68 -11.29
CA ASN A 20 -9.15 -23.56 -10.04
C ASN A 20 -8.14 -22.40 -10.01
N CYS A 21 -7.73 -21.88 -11.16
CA CYS A 21 -6.79 -20.77 -11.30
C CYS A 21 -7.20 -19.95 -12.53
N GLN A 22 -7.61 -18.69 -12.35
CA GLN A 22 -7.75 -17.75 -13.46
C GLN A 22 -6.74 -16.62 -13.30
N LEU A 23 -5.99 -16.36 -14.37
CA LEU A 23 -5.22 -15.13 -14.51
C LEU A 23 -6.24 -14.01 -14.75
N MET A 24 -6.53 -13.26 -13.69
CA MET A 24 -7.43 -12.12 -13.75
C MET A 24 -6.58 -10.86 -13.64
N ASN A 25 -6.50 -10.09 -14.73
CA ASN A 25 -5.86 -8.79 -14.71
C ASN A 25 -6.88 -7.76 -14.19
N GLY A 26 -6.58 -7.11 -13.07
CA GLY A 26 -7.44 -6.02 -12.59
C GLY A 26 -6.96 -5.41 -11.28
N THR A 27 -7.39 -4.17 -11.05
CA THR A 27 -7.20 -3.45 -9.78
C THR A 27 -7.82 -4.21 -8.59
N SER A 28 -8.85 -5.04 -8.84
CA SER A 28 -9.45 -5.95 -7.86
C SER A 28 -8.50 -7.02 -7.30
N MET A 29 -7.39 -7.33 -7.99
CA MET A 29 -6.34 -8.24 -7.48
C MET A 29 -5.16 -7.47 -6.87
N ALA A 30 -4.89 -6.25 -7.33
CA ALA A 30 -3.90 -5.36 -6.73
C ALA A 30 -4.33 -4.87 -5.33
N ALA A 31 -5.63 -4.57 -5.14
CA ALA A 31 -6.18 -4.11 -3.86
C ALA A 31 -6.00 -5.12 -2.70
N PRO A 32 -6.38 -6.41 -2.82
CA PRO A 32 -6.14 -7.38 -1.76
C PRO A 32 -4.65 -7.67 -1.52
N HIS A 33 -3.80 -7.54 -2.55
CA HIS A 33 -2.35 -7.67 -2.37
C HIS A 33 -1.79 -6.55 -1.47
N VAL A 34 -2.17 -5.30 -1.71
CA VAL A 34 -1.79 -4.17 -0.84
C VAL A 34 -2.39 -4.34 0.55
N ALA A 35 -3.63 -4.83 0.68
CA ALA A 35 -4.24 -5.10 1.98
C ALA A 35 -3.45 -6.14 2.78
N GLY A 36 -2.95 -7.21 2.14
CA GLY A 36 -2.06 -8.20 2.75
C GLY A 36 -0.74 -7.60 3.22
N VAL A 37 -0.13 -6.73 2.40
CA VAL A 37 1.10 -5.99 2.79
C VAL A 37 0.86 -5.13 4.03
N VAL A 38 -0.24 -4.37 4.06
CA VAL A 38 -0.62 -3.55 5.22
C VAL A 38 -0.82 -4.42 6.46
N ALA A 39 -1.50 -5.57 6.33
CA ALA A 39 -1.71 -6.50 7.43
C ALA A 39 -0.37 -7.03 8.00
N ALA A 40 0.58 -7.38 7.13
CA ALA A 40 1.91 -7.81 7.53
C ALA A 40 2.69 -6.69 8.25
N LEU A 41 2.63 -5.45 7.75
CA LEU A 41 3.25 -4.29 8.40
C LEU A 41 2.68 -4.05 9.81
N VAL A 42 1.35 -4.06 9.94
CA VAL A 42 0.68 -3.88 11.24
C VAL A 42 1.06 -5.02 12.19
N SER A 43 1.15 -6.25 11.71
CA SER A 43 1.61 -7.39 12.51
C SER A 43 3.04 -7.18 13.03
N GLY A 44 3.96 -6.76 12.16
CA GLY A 44 5.35 -6.47 12.53
C GLY A 44 5.50 -5.33 13.53
N LEU A 45 4.72 -4.26 13.37
CA LEU A 45 4.72 -3.12 14.30
C LEU A 45 4.17 -3.52 15.68
N LYS A 46 3.10 -4.31 15.72
CA LYS A 46 2.57 -4.88 16.97
C LYS A 46 3.58 -5.80 17.65
N ALA A 47 4.27 -6.65 16.88
CA ALA A 47 5.29 -7.55 17.42
C ALA A 47 6.47 -6.78 18.06
N LYS A 48 6.84 -5.63 17.49
CA LYS A 48 7.86 -4.73 18.06
C LYS A 48 7.30 -3.74 19.10
N SER A 49 6.00 -3.77 19.38
CA SER A 49 5.30 -2.81 20.26
C SER A 49 5.54 -1.34 19.88
N LEU A 50 5.64 -1.07 18.57
CA LEU A 50 5.83 0.27 18.03
C LEU A 50 4.47 0.95 17.81
N PRO A 51 4.32 2.23 18.20
CA PRO A 51 3.11 2.98 17.94
C PRO A 51 2.96 3.28 16.45
N TYR A 52 1.74 3.20 15.94
CA TYR A 52 1.44 3.42 14.52
C TYR A 52 0.11 4.15 14.36
N SER A 53 -0.01 4.87 13.24
CA SER A 53 -1.22 5.59 12.85
C SER A 53 -1.60 5.23 11.41
N PRO A 54 -2.90 5.24 11.05
CA PRO A 54 -3.32 5.05 9.66
C PRO A 54 -2.65 6.02 8.69
N TYR A 55 -2.39 7.26 9.14
CA TYR A 55 -1.76 8.30 8.32
C TYR A 55 -0.27 8.01 8.10
N SER A 56 0.44 7.55 9.13
CA SER A 56 1.85 7.18 9.02
C SER A 56 2.05 5.95 8.14
N LEU A 57 1.16 4.96 8.26
CA LEU A 57 1.15 3.76 7.39
C LEU A 57 0.97 4.14 5.93
N LYS A 58 -0.03 4.96 5.61
CA LYS A 58 -0.25 5.43 4.23
C LYS A 58 0.98 6.17 3.70
N ARG A 59 1.52 7.11 4.48
CA ARG A 59 2.68 7.92 4.08
C ARG A 59 3.93 7.06 3.86
N ALA A 60 4.18 6.08 4.73
CA ALA A 60 5.28 5.15 4.57
C ALA A 60 5.13 4.27 3.33
N LEU A 61 3.92 3.82 3.01
CA LEU A 61 3.64 3.03 1.79
C LEU A 61 3.87 3.86 0.51
N GLU A 62 3.42 5.12 0.51
CA GLU A 62 3.62 6.02 -0.63
C GLU A 62 5.10 6.39 -0.81
N ASN A 63 5.84 6.64 0.28
CA ASN A 63 7.27 6.99 0.22
C ASN A 63 8.21 5.80 -0.02
N SER A 64 7.81 4.59 0.36
CA SER A 64 8.60 3.36 0.13
C SER A 64 8.40 2.77 -1.26
N ALA A 65 7.38 3.24 -1.99
CA ALA A 65 7.04 2.73 -3.30
C ALA A 65 8.24 2.86 -4.27
N THR A 66 8.50 1.79 -5.01
CA THR A 66 9.62 1.72 -5.95
C THR A 66 9.16 2.18 -7.32
N HIS A 67 9.71 3.29 -7.79
CA HIS A 67 9.37 3.85 -9.10
C HIS A 67 9.80 2.91 -10.24
N LEU A 68 8.88 2.63 -11.16
CA LEU A 68 9.11 1.80 -12.34
C LEU A 68 9.34 2.71 -13.55
N SER A 69 10.58 2.77 -14.05
CA SER A 69 10.95 3.62 -15.19
C SER A 69 10.30 3.23 -16.53
N HIS A 70 9.82 1.99 -16.63
CA HIS A 70 9.22 1.42 -17.84
C HIS A 70 7.67 1.50 -17.84
N VAL A 71 7.06 2.03 -16.78
CA VAL A 71 5.61 2.22 -16.67
C VAL A 71 5.32 3.71 -16.73
N GLU A 72 4.24 4.09 -17.42
CA GLU A 72 3.87 5.49 -17.51
C GLU A 72 3.64 6.11 -16.11
N PRO A 73 4.18 7.32 -15.83
CA PRO A 73 4.12 7.91 -14.49
C PRO A 73 2.70 8.05 -13.93
N TRP A 74 1.73 8.34 -14.79
CA TRP A 74 0.32 8.47 -14.40
C TRP A 74 -0.35 7.13 -14.07
N ALA A 75 0.15 6.01 -14.60
CA ALA A 75 -0.41 4.69 -14.39
C ALA A 75 0.09 4.02 -13.10
N GLN A 76 1.26 4.41 -12.59
CA GLN A 76 1.90 3.76 -11.44
C GLN A 76 1.68 4.45 -10.08
N GLY A 77 1.20 5.70 -10.06
CA GLY A 77 1.10 6.48 -8.81
C GLY A 77 2.49 6.72 -8.21
N CYS A 78 2.68 6.43 -6.92
CA CYS A 78 4.00 6.50 -6.29
C CYS A 78 4.96 5.37 -6.71
N GLY A 79 4.48 4.35 -7.43
CA GLY A 79 5.27 3.20 -7.87
C GLY A 79 4.83 1.88 -7.23
N LEU A 80 5.68 0.86 -7.32
CA LEU A 80 5.41 -0.50 -6.82
C LEU A 80 5.52 -0.59 -5.29
N VAL A 81 4.54 -1.21 -4.63
CA VAL A 81 4.57 -1.43 -3.18
C VAL A 81 5.83 -2.18 -2.74
N ASN A 82 6.50 -1.69 -1.70
CA ASN A 82 7.70 -2.31 -1.12
C ASN A 82 7.54 -2.42 0.40
N ILE A 83 7.33 -3.65 0.89
CA ILE A 83 7.05 -3.90 2.30
C ILE A 83 8.28 -3.66 3.19
N ASP A 84 9.47 -4.07 2.76
CA ASP A 84 10.68 -3.99 3.58
C ASP A 84 11.05 -2.53 3.84
N LYS A 85 11.07 -1.71 2.78
CA LYS A 85 11.32 -0.27 2.89
C LYS A 85 10.22 0.45 3.70
N ALA A 86 8.96 0.06 3.53
CA ALA A 86 7.87 0.64 4.32
C ALA A 86 8.06 0.36 5.82
N PHE A 87 8.45 -0.86 6.17
CA PHE A 87 8.71 -1.25 7.55
C PHE A 87 9.92 -0.53 8.15
N GLU A 88 10.97 -0.34 7.36
CA GLU A 88 12.15 0.42 7.77
C GLU A 88 11.83 1.90 8.05
N ILE A 89 11.06 2.55 7.17
CA ILE A 89 10.58 3.93 7.37
C ILE A 89 9.72 4.03 8.65
N LEU A 90 8.78 3.09 8.83
CA LEU A 90 7.93 3.08 10.02
C LEU A 90 8.71 2.81 11.30
N SER A 91 9.73 1.95 11.24
CA SER A 91 10.63 1.68 12.37
C SER A 91 11.58 2.84 12.65
N SER A 92 11.95 3.64 11.65
CA SER A 92 12.88 4.78 11.84
C SER A 92 12.17 6.02 12.35
N HIS A 93 10.89 6.20 11.99
CA HIS A 93 10.10 7.40 12.28
C HIS A 93 8.97 7.16 13.30
N HIS A 94 9.04 6.12 14.13
CA HIS A 94 7.95 5.79 15.08
C HIS A 94 7.73 6.87 16.17
N ASP A 95 8.80 7.57 16.56
CA ASP A 95 8.77 8.64 17.59
C ASP A 95 8.49 10.03 17.02
N ALA A 96 8.37 10.16 15.70
CA ALA A 96 8.11 11.46 15.09
C ALA A 96 6.70 11.97 15.44
N PRO A 97 6.54 13.23 15.87
CA PRO A 97 5.23 13.80 16.20
C PRO A 97 4.31 13.87 14.97
N GLU A 98 4.87 13.89 13.76
CA GLU A 98 4.16 13.93 12.49
C GLU A 98 3.34 12.66 12.19
N ARG A 99 3.57 11.57 12.94
CA ARG A 99 2.89 10.28 12.79
C ARG A 99 1.37 10.41 12.93
N ASP A 100 0.94 11.21 13.90
CA ASP A 100 -0.48 11.35 14.28
C ASP A 100 -1.13 12.59 13.65
N VAL A 101 -0.46 13.21 12.67
CA VAL A 101 -0.93 14.41 11.99
C VAL A 101 -1.61 14.03 10.67
N TRP A 102 -2.81 14.58 10.47
CA TRP A 102 -3.53 14.54 9.20
C TRP A 102 -3.53 15.94 8.56
N PHE A 103 -3.13 16.00 7.29
CA PHE A 103 -3.15 17.23 6.51
C PHE A 103 -4.42 17.27 5.66
N SER A 104 -5.32 18.21 5.97
CA SER A 104 -6.46 18.52 5.11
C SER A 104 -6.01 19.54 4.06
N LEU A 105 -5.88 19.11 2.81
CA LEU A 105 -5.51 19.97 1.69
C LEU A 105 -6.73 20.23 0.82
N GLN A 106 -7.09 21.50 0.67
CA GLN A 106 -8.18 21.94 -0.22
C GLN A 106 -7.63 23.03 -1.14
N CYS A 107 -7.84 22.87 -2.45
CA CYS A 107 -7.42 23.84 -3.45
C CYS A 107 -8.66 24.42 -4.14
N GLY A 108 -8.91 25.72 -3.98
CA GLY A 108 -10.14 26.41 -4.39
C GLY A 108 -10.94 26.94 -3.20
N SER A 109 -11.74 28.00 -3.41
CA SER A 109 -12.54 28.58 -2.31
C SER A 109 -13.56 27.55 -1.84
N GLY A 110 -13.50 27.21 -0.54
CA GLY A 110 -14.63 26.61 0.13
C GLY A 110 -15.81 27.58 0.03
N ALA A 111 -16.82 27.19 -0.74
CA ALA A 111 -18.14 27.78 -0.68
C ALA A 111 -19.06 26.75 -0.02
#